data_AF-A0A2M7FI58-F1
#
_entry.id   AF-A0A2M7FI58-F1
#
_cell.length_a   1.000
_cell.length_b   1.000
_cell.length_c   1.000
_cell.angle_alpha   90.00
_cell.angle_beta   90.00
_cell.angle_gamma   90.00
#
_symmetry.space_group_name_H-M   'P 1'
#
loop_
_entity.id
_entity.type
_entity.pdbx_description
1 polymer ?
#
loop_
_entity_poly.entity_id
_entity_poly.type
_entity_poly.pdbx_seq_one_letter_code
_entity_poly.pdbx_strand_id
1 'polypeptide(L)'
;LPESQFDTVLDYEAFAAIGAVLGHGGIVAFDDTVDMAKQARYAMQFCAHESCGKCTPCRIGSTRGVEVIDRIRAGQREQIPLLRELCDTLTDGSLCAMGGMTPYPVLSALNHFAEDFE
;
A
#
# COMPACT_ATOMS: atom_id res chain seq x y z
N LEU A 1 7.71 -7.35 0.94
CA LEU A 1 7.80 -8.77 1.31
C LEU A 1 8.63 -8.86 2.58
N PRO A 2 8.18 -9.56 3.63
CA PRO A 2 9.04 -9.92 4.75
C PRO A 2 10.06 -10.99 4.34
N GLU A 3 11.13 -11.13 5.12
CA GLU A 3 12.18 -12.14 4.90
C GLU A 3 11.61 -13.57 4.76
N SER A 4 10.56 -13.88 5.51
CA SER A 4 9.86 -15.18 5.48
C SER A 4 9.27 -15.56 4.11
N GLN A 5 9.26 -14.65 3.14
CA GLN A 5 8.76 -14.87 1.78
C GLN A 5 9.85 -14.80 0.70
N PHE A 6 11.13 -14.60 1.05
CA PHE A 6 12.21 -14.42 0.07
C PHE A 6 12.54 -15.67 -0.76
N ASP A 7 12.23 -16.86 -0.24
CA ASP A 7 12.40 -18.12 -0.98
C ASP A 7 11.33 -18.34 -2.07
N THR A 8 10.37 -17.41 -2.21
CA THR A 8 9.38 -17.46 -3.29
C THR A 8 10.09 -17.35 -4.63
N VAL A 9 9.87 -18.32 -5.51
CA VAL A 9 10.44 -18.33 -6.86
C VAL A 9 10.02 -17.07 -7.61
N LEU A 10 10.98 -16.39 -8.26
CA LEU A 10 10.74 -15.22 -9.12
C LEU A 10 10.00 -15.63 -10.39
N ASP A 11 8.70 -15.85 -10.23
CA ASP A 11 7.76 -16.31 -11.23
C ASP A 11 6.45 -15.51 -11.09
N TYR A 12 5.75 -15.26 -12.21
CA TYR A 12 4.57 -14.40 -12.21
C TYR A 12 3.45 -15.01 -11.34
N GLU A 13 3.16 -16.28 -11.55
CA GLU A 13 2.11 -17.00 -10.85
C GLU A 13 2.47 -17.22 -9.37
N ALA A 14 3.73 -17.55 -9.07
CA ALA A 14 4.20 -17.71 -7.70
C ALA A 14 4.05 -16.43 -6.86
N PHE A 15 4.40 -15.27 -7.42
CA PHE A 15 4.23 -13.98 -6.73
C PHE A 15 2.75 -13.61 -6.58
N ALA A 16 1.95 -13.81 -7.63
CA ALA A 16 0.51 -13.53 -7.58
C ALA A 16 -0.20 -14.37 -6.50
N ALA A 17 0.21 -15.63 -6.31
CA ALA A 17 -0.37 -16.53 -5.31
C ALA A 17 -0.20 -16.05 -3.86
N ILE A 18 0.81 -15.22 -3.58
CA ILE A 18 1.04 -14.62 -2.26
C ILE A 18 0.58 -13.15 -2.17
N GLY A 19 -0.13 -12.64 -3.18
CA GLY A 19 -0.56 -11.24 -3.25
C GLY A 19 0.58 -10.26 -3.53
N ALA A 20 1.72 -10.76 -4.04
CA ALA A 20 2.86 -9.96 -4.46
C ALA A 20 2.83 -9.73 -5.98
N VAL A 21 3.73 -8.86 -6.47
CA VAL A 21 3.79 -8.49 -7.88
C VAL A 21 5.25 -8.53 -8.33
N LEU A 22 5.57 -9.39 -9.28
CA LEU A 22 6.90 -9.44 -9.90
C LEU A 22 7.15 -8.19 -10.76
N GLY A 23 6.12 -7.72 -11.47
CA GLY A 23 6.17 -6.50 -12.27
C GLY A 23 7.28 -6.52 -13.32
N HIS A 24 8.09 -5.47 -13.36
CA HIS A 24 9.24 -5.34 -14.27
C HIS A 24 10.53 -5.99 -13.73
N GLY A 25 10.45 -6.77 -12.63
CA GLY A 25 11.64 -7.36 -11.98
C GLY A 25 12.49 -6.37 -11.19
N GLY A 26 11.93 -5.20 -10.87
CA GLY A 26 12.59 -4.22 -9.99
C GLY A 26 12.53 -4.68 -8.54
N ILE A 27 13.67 -4.69 -7.85
CA ILE A 27 13.77 -5.08 -6.44
C ILE A 27 14.31 -3.88 -5.65
N VAL A 28 13.55 -3.45 -4.64
CA VAL A 28 13.95 -2.38 -3.71
C VAL A 28 14.02 -3.00 -2.31
N ALA A 29 15.19 -2.93 -1.69
CA ALA A 29 15.42 -3.44 -0.34
C ALA A 29 15.45 -2.28 0.66
N PHE A 30 14.88 -2.54 1.84
CA PHE A 30 14.91 -1.65 3.00
C PHE A 30 15.59 -2.39 4.15
N ASP A 31 16.38 -1.69 4.96
CA ASP A 31 16.95 -2.24 6.20
C ASP A 31 16.03 -1.97 7.40
N ASP A 32 16.46 -2.38 8.58
CA ASP A 32 15.69 -2.27 9.82
C ASP A 32 15.46 -0.81 10.30
N THR A 33 15.97 0.20 9.58
CA THR A 33 15.71 1.61 9.88
C THR A 33 14.46 2.15 9.19
N VAL A 34 13.83 1.36 8.32
CA VAL A 34 12.61 1.74 7.62
C VAL A 34 11.42 1.89 8.58
N ASP A 35 10.52 2.80 8.24
CA ASP A 35 9.23 2.98 8.91
C ASP A 35 8.13 2.68 7.89
N MET A 36 7.49 1.52 8.03
CA MET A 36 6.52 1.01 7.07
C MET A 36 5.22 1.83 7.06
N ALA A 37 4.89 2.55 8.14
CA ALA A 37 3.79 3.52 8.13
C ALA A 37 4.13 4.74 7.26
N LYS A 38 5.38 5.23 7.26
CA LYS A 38 5.84 6.25 6.29
C LYS A 38 5.79 5.71 4.86
N GLN A 39 6.16 4.45 4.62
CA GLN A 39 6.11 3.86 3.27
C GLN A 39 4.67 3.73 2.76
N ALA A 40 3.74 3.27 3.61
CA ALA A 40 2.32 3.23 3.28
C ALA A 40 1.76 4.63 2.98
N ARG A 41 2.14 5.64 3.79
CA ARG A 41 1.78 7.04 3.56
C ARG A 41 2.30 7.54 2.22
N TYR A 42 3.56 7.22 1.91
CA TYR A 42 4.19 7.61 0.66
C TYR A 42 3.48 6.99 -0.56
N ALA A 43 3.06 5.73 -0.48
CA ALA A 43 2.30 5.10 -1.57
C ALA A 43 1.00 5.87 -1.89
N MET A 44 0.26 6.27 -0.86
CA MET A 44 -0.93 7.11 -1.02
C MET A 44 -0.57 8.50 -1.57
N GLN A 45 0.51 9.11 -1.09
CA GLN A 45 0.98 10.41 -1.58
C GLN A 45 1.39 10.37 -3.05
N PHE A 46 2.09 9.32 -3.47
CA PHE A 46 2.50 9.11 -4.86
C PHE A 46 1.28 8.96 -5.76
N CYS A 47 0.29 8.16 -5.35
CA CYS A 47 -0.98 8.04 -6.07
C CYS A 47 -1.72 9.39 -6.18
N ALA A 48 -1.71 10.20 -5.11
CA ALA A 48 -2.35 11.52 -5.13
C ALA A 48 -1.64 12.48 -6.09
N HIS A 49 -0.31 12.42 -6.18
CA HIS A 49 0.50 13.27 -7.06
C HIS A 49 0.37 12.86 -8.53
N GLU A 50 0.43 11.57 -8.82
CA GLU A 50 0.49 11.01 -10.18
C GLU A 50 -0.89 10.65 -10.75
N SER A 51 -1.95 10.83 -9.97
CA SER A 51 -3.31 10.54 -10.41
C SER A 51 -3.66 11.35 -11.66
N CYS A 52 -4.04 10.67 -12.75
CA CYS A 52 -4.60 11.31 -13.95
C CYS A 52 -5.95 12.01 -13.71
N GLY A 53 -6.57 11.78 -12.56
CA GLY A 53 -7.74 12.50 -12.06
C GLY A 53 -9.11 11.89 -12.40
N LYS A 54 -9.13 10.83 -13.22
CA LYS A 54 -10.37 10.29 -13.80
C LYS A 54 -11.28 9.56 -12.81
N CYS A 55 -10.73 8.75 -11.91
CA CYS A 55 -11.51 7.99 -10.92
C CYS A 55 -11.39 8.62 -9.53
N THR A 56 -12.53 8.79 -8.85
CA THR A 56 -12.60 9.44 -7.53
C THR A 56 -11.78 8.73 -6.45
N PRO A 57 -11.78 7.37 -6.34
CA PRO A 57 -10.96 6.66 -5.37
C PRO A 57 -9.47 6.99 -5.53
N CYS A 58 -8.95 6.99 -6.76
CA CYS A 58 -7.57 7.35 -7.04
C CYS A 58 -7.27 8.84 -6.79
N ARG A 59 -8.11 9.76 -7.30
CA ARG A 59 -7.83 11.21 -7.23
C ARG A 59 -7.99 11.81 -5.84
N ILE A 60 -9.01 11.36 -5.10
CA ILE A 60 -9.38 11.93 -3.80
C ILE A 60 -9.10 10.94 -2.68
N GLY A 61 -9.42 9.67 -2.88
CA GLY A 61 -9.21 8.64 -1.89
C GLY A 61 -7.74 8.52 -1.47
N SER A 62 -6.80 8.61 -2.40
CA SER A 62 -5.36 8.64 -2.08
C SER A 62 -4.96 9.78 -1.12
N THR A 63 -5.43 11.01 -1.36
CA THR A 63 -5.24 12.14 -0.44
C THR A 63 -5.85 11.87 0.93
N ARG A 64 -7.06 11.27 0.99
CA ARG A 64 -7.67 10.85 2.26
C ARG A 64 -6.87 9.75 2.94
N GLY A 65 -6.27 8.84 2.19
CA GLY A 65 -5.38 7.80 2.70
C GLY A 65 -4.17 8.38 3.39
N VAL A 66 -3.56 9.43 2.83
CA VAL A 66 -2.48 10.19 3.49
C VAL A 66 -2.96 10.74 4.84
N GLU A 67 -4.11 11.43 4.86
CA GLU A 67 -4.68 12.01 6.08
C GLU A 67 -4.99 10.96 7.15
N VAL A 68 -5.52 9.79 6.74
CA VAL A 68 -5.84 8.67 7.64
C VAL A 68 -4.57 8.07 8.22
N ILE A 69 -3.54 7.83 7.40
CA ILE A 69 -2.26 7.30 7.88
C ILE A 69 -1.56 8.31 8.81
N ASP A 70 -1.67 9.61 8.54
CA ASP A 70 -1.14 10.64 9.44
C ASP A 70 -1.83 10.62 10.82
N ARG A 71 -3.13 10.31 10.89
CA ARG A 71 -3.83 10.11 12.17
C ARG A 71 -3.37 8.84 12.88
N ILE A 72 -3.21 7.73 12.15
CA ILE A 72 -2.70 6.46 12.70
C ILE A 72 -1.33 6.69 13.35
N ARG A 73 -0.42 7.35 12.62
CA ARG A 73 0.93 7.71 13.10
C ARG A 73 0.93 8.72 14.26
N ALA A 74 -0.19 9.39 14.52
CA ALA A 74 -0.41 10.25 15.67
C ALA A 74 -1.08 9.52 16.85
N GLY A 75 -1.16 8.19 16.81
CA GLY A 75 -1.70 7.33 17.87
C GLY A 75 -3.18 6.96 17.72
N GLN A 76 -3.85 7.31 16.60
CA GLN A 76 -5.26 6.96 16.35
C GLN A 76 -5.37 5.64 15.58
N ARG A 77 -4.96 4.53 16.20
CA ARG A 77 -4.95 3.21 15.57
C ARG A 77 -6.34 2.71 15.18
N GLU A 78 -7.39 3.20 15.83
CA GLU A 78 -8.78 2.93 15.51
C GLU A 78 -9.17 3.33 14.07
N GLN A 79 -8.32 4.08 13.36
CA GLN A 79 -8.52 4.45 11.96
C GLN A 79 -8.07 3.37 10.96
N ILE A 80 -7.37 2.31 11.40
CA ILE A 80 -6.92 1.22 10.50
C ILE A 80 -8.07 0.56 9.72
N PRO A 81 -9.25 0.27 10.31
CA PRO A 81 -10.39 -0.25 9.55
C PRO A 81 -10.81 0.69 8.40
N LEU A 82 -10.87 2.00 8.65
CA LEU A 82 -11.17 3.00 7.62
C LEU A 82 -10.13 2.99 6.50
N LEU A 83 -8.85 2.85 6.84
CA LEU A 83 -7.78 2.74 5.83
C LEU A 83 -7.94 1.49 4.96
N ARG A 84 -8.35 0.36 5.54
CA ARG A 84 -8.61 -0.89 4.80
C ARG A 84 -9.83 -0.76 3.89
N GLU A 85 -10.94 -0.21 4.38
CA GLU A 85 -12.13 0.06 3.56
C GLU A 85 -11.83 1.01 2.39
N LEU A 86 -10.98 2.01 2.63
CA LEU A 86 -10.50 2.89 1.57
C LEU A 86 -9.65 2.12 0.54
N CYS A 87 -8.78 1.22 0.99
CA CYS A 87 -7.99 0.36 0.10
C CYS A 87 -8.88 -0.54 -0.77
N ASP A 88 -9.96 -1.10 -0.23
CA ASP A 88 -10.94 -1.87 -1.00
C ASP A 88 -11.62 -0.97 -2.05
N THR A 89 -12.02 0.23 -1.64
CA THR A 89 -12.61 1.24 -2.56
C THR A 89 -11.67 1.62 -3.71
N LEU A 90 -10.36 1.75 -3.43
CA LEU A 90 -9.36 2.00 -4.48
C LEU A 90 -9.20 0.81 -5.42
N THR A 91 -9.18 -0.40 -4.87
CA THR A 91 -9.02 -1.65 -5.64
C THR A 91 -10.17 -1.82 -6.63
N ASP A 92 -11.41 -1.68 -6.15
CA ASP A 92 -12.61 -1.95 -6.95
C ASP A 92 -13.07 -0.76 -7.80
N GLY A 93 -12.79 0.46 -7.36
CA GLY A 93 -13.29 1.69 -7.97
C GLY A 93 -12.31 2.42 -8.89
N SER A 94 -11.11 1.88 -9.11
CA SER A 94 -10.09 2.48 -9.96
C SER A 94 -10.13 1.94 -11.38
N LEU A 95 -10.11 2.86 -12.36
CA LEU A 95 -10.15 2.50 -13.79
C LEU A 95 -8.83 1.96 -14.34
N CYS A 96 -7.73 2.10 -13.60
CA CYS A 96 -6.42 1.57 -13.97
C CYS A 96 -5.62 1.18 -12.74
N ALA A 97 -4.48 0.51 -12.98
CA ALA A 97 -3.60 -0.02 -11.95
C ALA A 97 -3.00 1.04 -11.01
N MET A 98 -2.86 2.31 -11.43
CA MET A 98 -2.34 3.36 -10.53
C MET A 98 -3.17 3.43 -9.24
N GLY A 99 -4.50 3.56 -9.38
CA GLY A 99 -5.39 3.54 -8.22
C GLY A 99 -5.59 2.12 -7.68
N GLY A 100 -5.79 1.12 -8.57
CA GLY A 100 -6.16 -0.23 -8.16
C GLY A 100 -5.05 -1.03 -7.46
N MET A 101 -3.79 -0.65 -7.65
CA MET A 101 -2.62 -1.32 -7.02
C MET A 101 -1.92 -0.47 -5.96
N THR A 102 -2.27 0.82 -5.82
CA THR A 102 -1.83 1.64 -4.67
C THR A 102 -2.11 0.98 -3.31
N PRO A 103 -3.22 0.24 -3.12
CA PRO A 103 -3.47 -0.53 -1.90
C PRO A 103 -2.42 -1.59 -1.57
N TYR A 104 -1.69 -2.14 -2.54
CA TYR A 104 -0.82 -3.30 -2.33
C TYR A 104 0.34 -3.00 -1.35
N PRO A 105 1.14 -1.92 -1.54
CA PRO A 105 2.15 -1.54 -0.56
C PRO A 105 1.55 -1.15 0.79
N VAL A 106 0.34 -0.59 0.84
CA VAL A 106 -0.31 -0.18 2.11
C VAL A 106 -0.78 -1.40 2.91
N LEU A 107 -1.52 -2.31 2.27
CA LEU A 107 -2.06 -3.50 2.91
C LEU A 107 -0.95 -4.49 3.29
N SER A 108 0.06 -4.67 2.44
CA SER A 108 1.21 -5.53 2.79
C SER A 108 2.02 -4.96 3.95
N ALA A 109 2.23 -3.64 4.01
CA ALA A 109 2.84 -2.99 5.18
C ALA A 109 2.02 -3.24 6.45
N LEU A 110 0.71 -3.00 6.42
CA LEU A 110 -0.19 -3.26 7.56
C LEU A 110 -0.23 -4.73 8.00
N ASN A 111 -0.09 -5.68 7.07
CA ASN A 111 -0.23 -7.10 7.36
C ASN A 111 1.08 -7.72 7.88
N HIS A 112 2.23 -7.23 7.40
CA HIS A 112 3.53 -7.82 7.71
C HIS A 112 4.36 -7.04 8.73
N PHE A 113 4.03 -5.76 8.94
CA PHE A 113 4.78 -4.84 9.81
C PHE A 113 3.79 -3.96 10.60
N ALA A 114 2.83 -4.60 11.27
CA ALA A 114 1.75 -3.91 11.98
C ALA A 114 2.26 -3.06 13.16
N GLU A 115 3.44 -3.39 13.68
CA GLU A 115 4.17 -2.69 14.73
C GLU A 115 4.58 -1.26 14.33
N ASP A 116 4.80 -1.00 13.04
CA ASP A 116 5.14 0.35 12.57
C ASP A 116 3.92 1.29 12.55
N PHE A 117 2.72 0.74 12.77
CA PHE A 117 1.46 1.46 12.87
C PHE A 117 0.96 1.53 14.33
N GLU A 118 1.84 1.29 15.31
CA GLU A 118 1.58 1.47 16.76
C GLU A 118 1.60 2.92 17.23
#